data_AF-A0A7W0ZJW3-F1
#
_entry.id   AF-A0A7W0ZJW3-F1
#
_cell.length_a   1.000
_cell.length_b   1.000
_cell.length_c   1.000
_cell.angle_alpha   90.00
_cell.angle_beta   90.00
_cell.angle_gamma   90.00
#
_symmetry.space_group_name_H-M   'P 1'
#
loop_
_entity.id
_entity.type
_entity.pdbx_description
1 polymer ?
#
loop_
_entity_poly.entity_id
_entity_poly.type
_entity_poly.pdbx_seq_one_letter_code
_entity_poly.pdbx_strand_id
1 'polypeptide(L)'
;AAIEYAKNVERNGADGAGLYEQEQKRQGEINNQLIKQSGTENQYILHDEMGKWMTDNVTVVRYNDRLQATDNKLLELMDRYQRISINDSNMWATASLPHARQLWNMMQLARVMTLGALNRNESRGAHYKPDFPNRDDDNFMKTTIAEYSGEGPVISYEAVDVSLVKPRKRDYSKGKESKQSPVSAELTAQAAASGLPVKEGAAQMQEAGWEYRPENMTNPATWTQNKEEVDNTVSGDYKTSAEQGKDIRDAGGKSTEL
;
A
#
# COMPACT_ATOMS: atom_id res chain seq x y z
N ALA A 1 23.49 -6.66 22.23
CA ALA A 1 22.40 -5.84 21.62
C ALA A 1 22.03 -4.61 22.47
N ALA A 2 21.02 -4.63 23.36
CA ALA A 2 20.57 -3.41 24.06
C ALA A 2 21.60 -2.80 25.03
N ILE A 3 22.37 -3.63 25.74
CA ILE A 3 23.44 -3.21 26.65
C ILE A 3 24.68 -2.69 25.90
N GLU A 4 24.96 -3.24 24.71
CA GLU A 4 26.03 -2.72 23.82
C GLU A 4 25.64 -1.39 23.19
N TYR A 5 24.38 -1.24 22.78
CA TYR A 5 23.85 0.02 22.27
C TYR A 5 23.96 1.12 23.33
N ALA A 6 23.54 0.84 24.57
CA ALA A 6 23.64 1.80 25.68
C ALA A 6 25.10 2.21 25.96
N LYS A 7 26.05 1.25 25.95
CA LYS A 7 27.49 1.53 26.13
C LYS A 7 28.11 2.31 24.97
N ASN A 8 27.63 2.13 23.74
CA ASN A 8 28.09 2.89 22.57
C ASN A 8 27.50 4.31 22.53
N VAL A 9 26.27 4.51 23.01
CA VAL A 9 25.62 5.83 23.10
C VAL A 9 26.35 6.73 24.11
N GLU A 10 26.82 6.19 25.24
CA GLU A 10 27.60 6.94 26.23
C GLU A 10 29.05 7.24 25.77
N ARG A 11 29.61 6.44 24.85
CA ARG A 11 30.95 6.68 24.28
C ARG A 11 30.97 7.75 23.18
N ASN A 12 29.86 7.95 22.47
CA ASN A 12 29.71 8.95 21.40
C ASN A 12 29.23 10.31 21.94
N GLY A 13 29.72 10.71 23.12
CA GLY A 13 29.45 12.02 23.68
C GLY A 13 29.72 13.12 22.65
N ALA A 14 28.75 14.01 22.44
CA ALA A 14 28.83 15.22 21.62
C ALA A 14 28.91 15.09 20.08
N ASP A 15 29.04 13.90 19.48
CA ASP A 15 29.05 13.77 18.00
C ASP A 15 27.66 13.81 17.34
N GLY A 16 26.59 13.66 18.13
CA GLY A 16 25.21 13.73 17.63
C GLY A 16 24.83 15.09 17.07
N ALA A 17 25.45 16.18 17.56
CA ALA A 17 25.20 17.53 17.06
C ALA A 17 25.71 17.70 15.62
N GLY A 18 26.91 17.19 15.30
CA GLY A 18 27.48 17.26 13.96
C GLY A 18 26.70 16.44 12.93
N LEU A 19 26.28 15.22 13.29
CA LEU A 19 25.40 14.38 12.45
C LEU A 19 24.04 15.07 12.20
N TYR A 20 23.45 15.64 13.24
CA TYR A 20 22.19 16.37 13.14
C TYR A 20 22.31 17.61 12.23
N GLU A 21 23.35 18.41 12.39
CA GLU A 21 23.60 19.60 11.55
C GLU A 21 23.84 19.22 10.08
N GLN A 22 24.59 18.15 9.82
CA GLN A 22 24.80 17.62 8.47
C GLN A 22 23.50 17.17 7.81
N GLU A 23 22.67 16.42 8.53
CA GLU A 23 21.36 16.00 8.00
C GLU A 23 20.42 17.18 7.83
N GLN A 24 20.38 18.13 8.76
CA GLN A 24 19.59 19.35 8.61
C GLN A 24 19.98 20.13 7.35
N LYS A 25 21.30 20.27 7.11
CA LYS A 25 21.83 20.90 5.89
C LYS A 25 21.39 20.14 4.64
N ARG A 26 21.57 18.81 4.61
CA ARG A 26 21.15 17.95 3.50
C ARG A 26 19.66 18.06 3.21
N GLN A 27 18.81 18.00 4.23
CA GLN A 27 17.36 18.14 4.06
C GLN A 27 16.99 19.55 3.56
N GLY A 28 17.67 20.58 4.06
CA GLY A 28 17.54 21.95 3.58
C GLY A 28 17.94 22.11 2.12
N GLU A 29 19.03 21.47 1.68
CA GLU A 29 19.46 21.46 0.28
C GLU A 29 18.43 20.82 -0.64
N ILE A 30 17.87 19.65 -0.26
CA ILE A 30 16.81 18.99 -1.03
C ILE A 30 15.57 19.90 -1.12
N ASN A 31 15.14 20.51 -0.01
CA ASN A 31 14.03 21.45 -0.02
C ASN A 31 14.29 22.64 -0.96
N ASN A 32 15.47 23.24 -0.83
CA ASN A 32 15.86 24.39 -1.64
C ASN A 32 15.94 24.06 -3.12
N GLN A 33 16.37 22.85 -3.49
CA GLN A 33 16.35 22.38 -4.88
C GLN A 33 14.91 22.34 -5.40
N LEU A 34 13.98 21.72 -4.69
CA LEU A 34 12.57 21.64 -5.10
C LEU A 34 11.89 23.01 -5.17
N ILE A 35 12.19 23.91 -4.24
CA ILE A 35 11.64 25.28 -4.23
C ILE A 35 12.15 26.10 -5.43
N LYS A 36 13.42 25.90 -5.82
CA LYS A 36 14.05 26.64 -6.92
C LYS A 36 13.73 26.05 -8.29
N GLN A 37 13.20 24.84 -8.37
CA GLN A 37 12.78 24.27 -9.64
C GLN A 37 11.68 25.13 -10.26
N SER A 38 11.91 25.53 -11.51
CA SER A 38 11.02 26.41 -12.28
C SER A 38 10.60 25.74 -13.59
N GLY A 39 10.12 24.50 -13.50
CA GLY A 39 9.63 23.77 -14.66
C GLY A 39 8.14 23.99 -14.92
N THR A 40 7.57 23.17 -15.81
CA THR A 40 6.17 23.28 -16.24
C THR A 40 5.27 22.18 -15.68
N GLU A 41 5.85 21.17 -15.01
CA GLU A 41 5.11 20.03 -14.50
C GLU A 41 4.50 20.31 -13.12
N ASN A 42 3.35 19.70 -12.84
CA ASN A 42 2.69 19.77 -11.56
C ASN A 42 2.78 18.43 -10.83
N GLN A 43 3.31 18.46 -9.61
CA GLN A 43 3.50 17.26 -8.78
C GLN A 43 2.22 16.45 -8.56
N TYR A 44 1.06 17.09 -8.40
CA TYR A 44 -0.20 16.39 -8.17
C TYR A 44 -0.69 15.64 -9.41
N ILE A 45 -0.44 16.20 -10.60
CA ILE A 45 -0.77 15.56 -11.88
C ILE A 45 0.13 14.34 -12.08
N LEU A 46 1.43 14.47 -11.82
CA LEU A 46 2.36 13.34 -11.89
C LEU A 46 1.98 12.22 -10.90
N HIS A 47 1.55 12.58 -9.69
CA HIS A 47 1.08 11.63 -8.69
C HIS A 47 -0.17 10.88 -9.14
N ASP A 48 -1.17 11.59 -9.69
CA ASP A 48 -2.40 10.98 -10.23
C ASP A 48 -2.10 10.06 -11.42
N GLU A 49 -1.23 10.50 -12.33
CA GLU A 49 -0.79 9.69 -13.47
C GLU A 49 -0.09 8.40 -13.01
N MET A 50 0.87 8.51 -12.09
CA MET A 50 1.53 7.35 -11.47
C MET A 50 0.51 6.41 -10.80
N GLY A 51 -0.44 6.96 -10.05
CA GLY A 51 -1.47 6.19 -9.34
C GLY A 51 -2.35 5.37 -10.29
N LYS A 52 -2.73 5.94 -11.44
CA LYS A 52 -3.48 5.23 -12.49
C LYS A 52 -2.69 4.07 -13.06
N TRP A 53 -1.44 4.32 -13.48
CA TRP A 53 -0.57 3.27 -14.02
C TRP A 53 -0.33 2.11 -13.04
N MET A 54 -0.12 2.42 -11.76
CA MET A 54 0.07 1.41 -10.71
C MET A 54 -1.22 0.61 -10.46
N THR A 55 -2.38 1.28 -10.45
CA THR A 55 -3.68 0.63 -10.22
C THR A 55 -4.04 -0.32 -11.36
N ASP A 56 -3.81 0.11 -12.59
CA ASP A 56 -4.18 -0.66 -13.79
C ASP A 56 -3.30 -1.90 -13.99
N ASN A 57 -2.04 -1.87 -13.55
CA ASN A 57 -1.05 -2.87 -13.95
C ASN A 57 -0.37 -3.63 -12.79
N VAL A 58 -0.37 -3.09 -11.56
CA VAL A 58 0.42 -3.62 -10.42
C VAL A 58 -0.47 -4.04 -9.24
N THR A 59 -1.76 -4.28 -9.50
CA THR A 59 -2.72 -4.74 -8.49
C THR A 59 -2.76 -6.27 -8.39
N VAL A 60 -3.95 -6.88 -8.47
CA VAL A 60 -4.15 -8.32 -8.21
C VAL A 60 -3.64 -9.17 -9.37
N VAL A 61 -4.07 -8.83 -10.59
CA VAL A 61 -3.71 -9.56 -11.81
C VAL A 61 -2.64 -8.78 -12.55
N ARG A 62 -1.54 -9.46 -12.87
CA ARG A 62 -0.35 -8.82 -13.44
C ARG A 62 0.10 -9.53 -14.71
N TYR A 63 0.53 -8.76 -15.70
CA TYR A 63 1.05 -9.25 -16.97
C TYR A 63 2.45 -8.68 -17.19
N ASN A 64 3.38 -9.49 -17.69
CA ASN A 64 4.80 -9.10 -17.77
C ASN A 64 5.04 -7.94 -18.74
N ASP A 65 4.34 -7.93 -19.87
CA ASP A 65 4.36 -6.85 -20.86
C ASP A 65 3.92 -5.51 -20.24
N ARG A 66 2.81 -5.53 -19.48
CA ARG A 66 2.27 -4.35 -18.80
C ARG A 66 3.12 -3.89 -17.62
N LEU A 67 3.74 -4.82 -16.90
CA LEU A 67 4.69 -4.50 -15.83
C LEU A 67 5.94 -3.81 -16.40
N GLN A 68 6.49 -4.31 -17.52
CA GLN A 68 7.61 -3.66 -18.21
C GLN A 68 7.23 -2.28 -18.73
N ALA A 69 6.05 -2.12 -19.32
CA ALA A 69 5.55 -0.82 -19.78
C ALA A 69 5.37 0.17 -18.62
N THR A 70 4.81 -0.30 -17.49
CA THR A 70 4.67 0.49 -16.26
C THR A 70 6.04 0.94 -15.75
N ASP A 71 7.04 0.06 -15.75
CA ASP A 71 8.40 0.39 -15.31
C ASP A 71 9.01 1.51 -16.16
N ASN A 72 8.89 1.40 -17.49
CA ASN A 72 9.35 2.44 -18.42
C ASN A 72 8.62 3.77 -18.18
N LYS A 73 7.31 3.72 -17.94
CA LYS A 73 6.52 4.91 -17.62
C LYS A 73 6.96 5.55 -16.32
N LEU A 74 7.30 4.76 -15.30
CA LEU A 74 7.82 5.29 -14.04
C LEU A 74 9.15 6.04 -14.26
N LEU A 75 10.05 5.57 -15.14
CA LEU A 75 11.27 6.33 -15.49
C LEU A 75 10.95 7.65 -16.16
N GLU A 76 10.00 7.66 -17.09
CA GLU A 76 9.53 8.88 -17.74
C GLU A 76 8.96 9.87 -16.71
N LEU A 77 8.14 9.40 -15.77
CA LEU A 77 7.59 10.24 -14.70
C LEU A 77 8.68 10.77 -13.76
N MET A 78 9.70 9.97 -13.46
CA MET A 78 10.86 10.39 -12.65
C MET A 78 11.73 11.43 -13.38
N ASP A 79 11.86 11.35 -14.70
CA ASP A 79 12.48 12.40 -15.52
C ASP A 79 11.65 13.69 -15.49
N ARG A 80 10.33 13.58 -15.73
CA ARG A 80 9.40 14.71 -15.67
C ARG A 80 9.37 15.37 -14.29
N TYR A 81 9.53 14.60 -13.22
CA TYR A 81 9.64 15.11 -11.86
C TYR A 81 10.79 16.11 -11.68
N GLN A 82 11.89 16.00 -12.45
CA GLN A 82 12.99 16.97 -12.39
C GLN A 82 12.58 18.36 -12.91
N ARG A 83 11.42 18.49 -13.55
CA ARG A 83 10.85 19.71 -14.11
C ARG A 83 9.54 20.13 -13.43
N ILE A 84 9.31 19.75 -12.17
CA ILE A 84 8.16 20.27 -11.43
C ILE A 84 8.33 21.76 -11.08
N SER A 85 7.23 22.45 -10.82
CA SER A 85 7.22 23.77 -10.22
C SER A 85 6.21 23.83 -9.07
N ILE A 86 6.67 24.26 -7.90
CA ILE A 86 5.80 24.45 -6.74
C ILE A 86 5.17 25.84 -6.83
N ASN A 87 3.94 25.90 -7.31
CA ASN A 87 3.18 27.15 -7.47
C ASN A 87 2.50 27.57 -6.16
N ASP A 88 3.27 27.69 -5.07
CA ASP A 88 2.77 28.24 -3.80
C ASP A 88 3.53 29.51 -3.41
N SER A 89 2.78 30.56 -3.13
CA SER A 89 3.30 31.85 -2.69
C SER A 89 3.86 31.82 -1.26
N ASN A 90 3.44 30.86 -0.43
CA ASN A 90 3.65 30.92 1.01
C ASN A 90 4.31 29.68 1.63
N MET A 91 5.63 29.67 1.65
CA MET A 91 6.44 28.53 2.10
C MET A 91 6.28 28.14 3.59
N TRP A 92 5.66 28.96 4.45
CA TRP A 92 5.54 28.64 5.89
C TRP A 92 4.43 27.62 6.21
N ALA A 93 3.39 27.55 5.38
CA ALA A 93 2.22 26.67 5.60
C ALA A 93 1.83 25.84 4.35
N THR A 94 2.80 25.55 3.49
CA THR A 94 2.56 24.84 2.22
C THR A 94 2.53 23.32 2.40
N ALA A 95 1.47 22.66 1.91
CA ALA A 95 1.42 21.20 1.76
C ALA A 95 2.16 20.69 0.50
N SER A 96 2.38 21.56 -0.49
CA SER A 96 2.99 21.24 -1.78
C SER A 96 4.44 20.75 -1.68
N LEU A 97 5.28 21.35 -0.84
CA LEU A 97 6.68 20.96 -0.68
C LEU A 97 6.82 19.57 -0.03
N PRO A 98 6.17 19.27 1.11
CA PRO A 98 6.15 17.91 1.66
C PRO A 98 5.60 16.88 0.68
N HIS A 99 4.55 17.22 -0.08
CA HIS A 99 3.99 16.33 -1.09
C HIS A 99 4.98 16.06 -2.23
N ALA A 100 5.61 17.09 -2.78
CA ALA A 100 6.61 16.96 -3.84
C ALA A 100 7.77 16.05 -3.39
N ARG A 101 8.27 16.22 -2.16
CA ARG A 101 9.30 15.32 -1.60
C ARG A 101 8.84 13.87 -1.53
N GLN A 102 7.62 13.65 -1.06
CA GLN A 102 7.09 12.31 -0.84
C GLN A 102 6.78 11.62 -2.16
N LEU A 103 6.40 12.38 -3.18
CA LEU A 103 6.19 11.86 -4.53
C LEU A 103 7.43 11.16 -5.08
N TRP A 104 8.64 11.71 -4.87
CA TRP A 104 9.88 11.02 -5.28
C TRP A 104 10.02 9.66 -4.61
N ASN A 105 9.80 9.60 -3.29
CA ASN A 105 9.86 8.35 -2.54
C ASN A 105 8.78 7.35 -3.00
N MET A 106 7.58 7.84 -3.32
CA MET A 106 6.50 7.01 -3.87
C MET A 106 6.89 6.43 -5.24
N MET A 107 7.51 7.20 -6.13
CA MET A 107 8.00 6.71 -7.43
C MET A 107 9.06 5.62 -7.26
N GLN A 108 10.00 5.79 -6.31
CA GLN A 108 11.01 4.78 -6.00
C GLN A 108 10.38 3.47 -5.48
N LEU A 109 9.40 3.56 -4.58
CA LEU A 109 8.67 2.39 -4.09
C LEU A 109 7.81 1.74 -5.19
N ALA A 110 7.19 2.54 -6.06
CA ALA A 110 6.44 2.03 -7.21
C ALA A 110 7.33 1.21 -8.15
N ARG A 111 8.56 1.67 -8.39
CA ARG A 111 9.59 0.93 -9.13
C ARG A 111 9.95 -0.40 -8.45
N VAL A 112 10.18 -0.39 -7.13
CA VAL A 112 10.46 -1.61 -6.35
C VAL A 112 9.35 -2.64 -6.52
N MET A 113 8.10 -2.21 -6.37
CA MET A 113 6.93 -3.08 -6.52
C MET A 113 6.81 -3.64 -7.94
N THR A 114 6.99 -2.78 -8.94
CA THR A 114 6.85 -3.16 -10.36
C THR A 114 7.94 -4.12 -10.80
N LEU A 115 9.22 -3.83 -10.51
CA LEU A 115 10.34 -4.71 -10.83
C LEU A 115 10.32 -6.01 -10.03
N GLY A 116 9.98 -5.93 -8.74
CA GLY A 116 9.80 -7.10 -7.90
C GLY A 116 8.68 -8.01 -8.42
N ALA A 117 7.60 -7.41 -8.94
CA ALA A 117 6.55 -8.16 -9.62
C ALA A 117 7.05 -8.74 -10.96
N LEU A 118 7.71 -7.94 -11.80
CA LEU A 118 8.19 -8.33 -13.12
C LEU A 118 9.15 -9.52 -13.05
N ASN A 119 10.14 -9.47 -12.15
CA ASN A 119 11.17 -10.49 -12.03
C ASN A 119 10.69 -11.78 -11.34
N ARG A 120 9.51 -11.77 -10.73
CA ARG A 120 8.92 -12.95 -10.07
C ARG A 120 7.90 -13.63 -10.97
N ASN A 121 8.30 -14.70 -11.64
CA ASN A 121 7.46 -15.45 -12.59
C ASN A 121 6.81 -16.67 -11.93
N GLU A 122 5.93 -16.42 -10.96
CA GLU A 122 5.06 -17.41 -10.34
C GLU A 122 3.79 -16.74 -9.80
N SER A 123 2.83 -17.53 -9.32
CA SER A 123 1.70 -17.02 -8.55
C SER A 123 1.74 -17.53 -7.11
N ARG A 124 1.81 -16.61 -6.15
CA ARG A 124 1.89 -16.92 -4.71
C ARG A 124 1.21 -15.84 -3.86
N GLY A 125 0.23 -16.26 -3.07
CA GLY A 125 -0.51 -15.36 -2.18
C GLY A 125 -1.29 -14.32 -2.98
N ALA A 126 -1.03 -13.04 -2.73
CA ALA A 126 -1.65 -11.92 -3.44
C ALA A 126 -0.97 -11.58 -4.79
N HIS A 127 0.19 -12.19 -5.08
CA HIS A 127 0.83 -12.04 -6.39
C HIS A 127 0.23 -13.08 -7.35
N TYR A 128 -0.49 -12.63 -8.38
CA TYR A 128 -1.03 -13.49 -9.42
C TYR A 128 -0.63 -13.01 -10.82
N LYS A 129 -0.06 -13.93 -11.60
CA LYS A 129 0.27 -13.76 -13.01
C LYS A 129 -0.43 -14.85 -13.84
N PRO A 130 -1.34 -14.50 -14.76
CA PRO A 130 -2.03 -15.49 -15.58
C PRO A 130 -1.10 -16.39 -16.40
N ASP A 131 0.03 -15.85 -16.87
CA ASP A 131 1.04 -16.61 -17.62
C ASP A 131 1.82 -17.60 -16.74
N PHE A 132 1.82 -17.39 -15.41
CA PHE A 132 2.50 -18.22 -14.41
C PHE A 132 1.52 -18.53 -13.25
N PRO A 133 0.43 -19.27 -13.49
CA PRO A 133 -0.70 -19.36 -12.56
C PRO A 133 -0.39 -20.23 -11.33
N ASN A 134 0.65 -21.06 -11.42
CA ASN A 134 1.02 -21.99 -10.37
C ASN A 134 2.10 -21.41 -9.46
N ARG A 135 2.11 -21.90 -8.22
CA ARG A 135 3.20 -21.67 -7.28
C ARG A 135 4.43 -22.45 -7.74
N ASP A 136 5.59 -21.80 -7.75
CA ASP A 136 6.86 -22.42 -8.12
C ASP A 136 7.80 -22.41 -6.89
N ASP A 137 7.88 -23.55 -6.23
CA ASP A 137 8.73 -23.73 -5.04
C ASP A 137 10.19 -24.01 -5.42
N ASP A 138 10.46 -24.53 -6.63
CA ASP A 138 11.81 -24.89 -7.05
C ASP A 138 12.63 -23.64 -7.38
N ASN A 139 12.03 -22.68 -8.12
CA ASN A 139 12.74 -21.47 -8.53
C ASN A 139 12.49 -20.27 -7.61
N PHE A 140 11.34 -20.22 -6.93
CA PHE A 140 10.89 -19.03 -6.21
C PHE A 140 10.62 -19.23 -4.72
N MET A 141 11.09 -20.31 -4.08
CA MET A 141 11.12 -20.42 -2.60
C MET A 141 12.17 -19.48 -1.96
N LYS A 142 11.99 -18.18 -2.21
CA LYS A 142 12.88 -17.09 -1.86
C LYS A 142 12.09 -15.79 -1.69
N THR A 143 12.58 -14.96 -0.79
CA THR A 143 12.09 -13.60 -0.56
C THR A 143 12.77 -12.66 -1.55
N THR A 144 11.98 -11.80 -2.20
CA THR A 144 12.52 -10.73 -3.03
C THR A 144 13.05 -9.63 -2.12
N ILE A 145 14.32 -9.28 -2.25
CA ILE A 145 14.98 -8.19 -1.53
C ILE A 145 15.22 -7.05 -2.52
N ALA A 146 14.94 -5.82 -2.11
CA ALA A 146 15.18 -4.64 -2.91
C ALA A 146 16.12 -3.70 -2.15
N GLU A 147 17.28 -3.41 -2.74
CA GLU A 147 18.27 -2.49 -2.20
C GLU A 147 18.30 -1.21 -3.03
N TYR A 148 18.42 -0.06 -2.39
CA TYR A 148 18.47 1.22 -3.09
C TYR A 148 19.92 1.58 -3.45
N SER A 149 20.23 1.64 -4.74
CA SER A 149 21.58 1.93 -5.25
C SER A 149 21.83 3.40 -5.62
N GLY A 150 20.85 4.29 -5.39
CA GLY A 150 20.90 5.68 -5.85
C GLY A 150 20.30 5.89 -7.25
N GLU A 151 20.61 5.01 -8.20
CA GLU A 151 20.05 5.06 -9.56
C GLU A 151 18.71 4.31 -9.68
N GLY A 152 18.42 3.43 -8.73
CA GLY A 152 17.17 2.68 -8.68
C GLY A 152 17.27 1.45 -7.77
N PRO A 153 16.20 0.65 -7.69
CA PRO A 153 16.18 -0.54 -6.88
C PRO A 153 16.92 -1.70 -7.57
N VAL A 154 17.87 -2.29 -6.85
CA VAL A 154 18.55 -3.53 -7.23
C VAL A 154 17.81 -4.68 -6.57
N ILE A 155 17.29 -5.60 -7.39
CA ILE A 155 16.52 -6.74 -6.91
C ILE A 155 17.44 -7.95 -6.73
N SER A 156 17.43 -8.50 -5.53
CA SER A 156 18.10 -9.76 -5.19
C SER A 156 17.11 -10.71 -4.52
N TYR A 157 17.58 -11.91 -4.20
CA TYR A 157 16.73 -12.94 -3.58
C TYR A 157 17.45 -13.61 -2.41
N GLU A 158 16.70 -13.86 -1.35
CA GLU A 158 17.16 -14.60 -0.18
C GLU A 158 16.33 -15.87 -0.03
N ALA A 159 16.98 -17.03 0.08
CA ALA A 159 16.28 -18.31 0.20
C ALA A 159 15.52 -18.40 1.53
N VAL A 160 14.32 -18.98 1.48
CA VAL A 160 13.54 -19.23 2.70
C VAL A 160 13.96 -20.56 3.31
N ASP A 161 14.33 -20.57 4.59
CA ASP A 161 14.57 -21.82 5.31
C ASP A 161 13.25 -22.56 5.55
N VAL A 162 13.16 -23.76 4.96
CA VAL A 162 11.99 -24.66 5.04
C VAL A 162 12.29 -25.92 5.86
N SER A 163 13.41 -25.95 6.61
CA SER A 163 13.85 -27.11 7.40
C SER A 163 12.82 -27.55 8.44
N LEU A 164 12.18 -26.58 9.12
CA LEU A 164 11.21 -26.83 10.19
C LEU A 164 9.81 -27.21 9.67
N VAL A 165 9.38 -26.60 8.57
CA VAL A 165 8.02 -26.77 8.03
C VAL A 165 8.08 -26.91 6.52
N LYS A 166 7.76 -28.11 6.04
CA LYS A 166 7.74 -28.38 4.60
C LYS A 166 6.61 -27.60 3.91
N PRO A 167 6.86 -26.97 2.74
CA PRO A 167 5.84 -26.28 1.98
C PRO A 167 4.70 -27.23 1.59
N ARG A 168 3.47 -26.79 1.79
CA ARG A 168 2.25 -27.49 1.35
C ARG A 168 1.39 -26.56 0.52
N LYS A 169 0.62 -27.11 -0.42
CA LYS A 169 -0.34 -26.32 -1.20
C LYS A 169 -1.35 -25.68 -0.24
N ARG A 170 -1.57 -24.37 -0.37
CA ARG A 170 -2.62 -23.67 0.37
C ARG A 170 -3.87 -23.71 -0.49
N ASP A 171 -4.95 -24.24 0.07
CA ASP A 171 -6.26 -24.25 -0.55
C ASP A 171 -7.17 -23.37 0.29
N TYR A 172 -7.64 -22.28 -0.31
CA TYR A 172 -8.55 -21.33 0.31
C TYR A 172 -10.00 -21.52 -0.14
N SER A 173 -10.28 -22.48 -1.02
CA SER A 173 -11.63 -22.77 -1.53
C SER A 173 -12.52 -23.49 -0.51
N LYS A 174 -11.91 -24.15 0.48
CA LYS A 174 -12.63 -24.82 1.56
C LYS A 174 -12.66 -23.92 2.79
N GLY A 175 -13.84 -23.40 3.12
CA GLY A 175 -14.11 -22.81 4.43
C GLY A 175 -13.67 -23.79 5.53
N LYS A 176 -13.05 -23.25 6.58
CA LYS A 176 -12.41 -24.01 7.66
C LYS A 176 -13.28 -25.18 8.16
N GLU A 177 -12.90 -26.41 7.87
CA GLU A 177 -13.16 -27.50 8.81
C GLU A 177 -12.23 -27.28 10.00
N SER A 178 -12.81 -26.92 11.15
CA SER A 178 -12.10 -26.83 12.41
C SER A 178 -11.60 -28.22 12.82
N LYS A 179 -10.40 -28.60 12.37
CA LYS A 179 -9.68 -29.71 12.99
C LYS A 179 -9.25 -29.26 14.38
N GLN A 180 -10.02 -29.65 15.39
CA GLN A 180 -9.62 -29.54 16.79
C GLN A 180 -8.25 -30.21 16.94
N SER A 181 -7.26 -29.44 17.43
CA SER A 181 -5.93 -29.96 17.68
C SER A 181 -5.99 -31.00 18.82
N PRO A 182 -5.27 -32.14 18.76
CA PRO A 182 -5.40 -33.23 19.74
C PRO A 182 -5.13 -32.80 21.19
N VAL A 183 -4.37 -31.73 21.39
CA VAL A 183 -4.10 -31.10 22.70
C VAL A 183 -5.39 -30.65 23.39
N SER A 184 -6.39 -30.20 22.62
CA SER A 184 -7.68 -29.74 23.16
C SER A 184 -8.56 -30.90 23.66
N ALA A 185 -8.44 -32.09 23.07
CA ALA A 185 -9.20 -33.27 23.51
C ALA A 185 -8.66 -33.84 24.84
N GLU A 186 -7.34 -33.83 25.02
CA GLU A 186 -6.67 -34.30 26.24
C GLU A 186 -6.96 -33.39 27.46
N LEU A 187 -6.91 -32.07 27.27
CA LEU A 187 -7.28 -31.09 28.30
C LEU A 187 -8.76 -31.19 28.71
N THR A 188 -9.64 -31.50 27.76
CA THR A 188 -11.08 -31.66 28.02
C THR A 188 -11.36 -32.97 28.76
N ALA A 189 -10.61 -34.04 28.47
CA ALA A 189 -10.71 -35.30 29.19
C ALA A 189 -10.17 -35.22 30.63
N GLN A 190 -9.08 -34.48 30.86
CA GLN A 190 -8.55 -34.24 32.21
C GLN A 190 -9.48 -33.37 33.06
N ALA A 191 -10.12 -32.36 32.46
CA ALA A 191 -11.10 -31.53 33.15
C ALA A 191 -12.34 -32.34 33.59
N ALA A 192 -12.86 -33.23 32.72
CA ALA A 192 -13.99 -34.10 33.03
C ALA A 192 -13.68 -35.14 34.13
N ALA A 193 -12.44 -35.66 34.18
CA ALA A 193 -12.00 -36.60 35.22
C ALA A 193 -11.83 -35.96 36.61
N SER A 194 -11.68 -34.63 36.67
CA SER A 194 -11.45 -33.88 37.91
C SER A 194 -12.72 -33.43 38.65
N GLY A 195 -13.92 -33.78 38.14
CA GLY A 195 -15.20 -33.50 38.80
C GLY A 195 -15.59 -32.02 38.87
N LEU A 196 -14.86 -31.13 38.18
CA LEU A 196 -15.21 -29.72 38.04
C LEU A 196 -16.28 -29.56 36.94
N PRO A 197 -17.37 -28.82 37.18
CA PRO A 197 -18.43 -28.65 36.18
C PRO A 197 -17.88 -27.89 34.97
N VAL A 198 -18.05 -28.47 33.78
CA VAL A 198 -17.86 -27.76 32.52
C VAL A 198 -18.96 -26.71 32.42
N LYS A 199 -18.59 -25.41 32.38
CA LYS A 199 -19.54 -24.36 32.04
C LYS A 199 -20.07 -24.64 30.63
N GLU A 200 -21.31 -25.11 30.54
CA GLU A 200 -22.08 -25.03 29.30
C GLU A 200 -22.17 -23.57 28.88
N GLY A 201 -21.71 -23.28 27.66
CA GLY A 201 -21.97 -22.02 26.98
C GLY A 201 -21.36 -20.78 27.62
N ALA A 202 -20.10 -20.48 27.26
CA ALA A 202 -19.88 -19.11 26.82
C ALA A 202 -20.64 -18.99 25.50
N ALA A 203 -21.87 -18.48 25.57
CA ALA A 203 -22.62 -18.08 24.40
C ALA A 203 -21.67 -17.26 23.52
N GLN A 204 -21.44 -17.73 22.30
CA GLN A 204 -20.88 -16.90 21.26
C GLN A 204 -21.71 -15.62 21.27
N MET A 205 -21.08 -14.49 21.62
CA MET A 205 -21.64 -13.22 21.22
C MET A 205 -21.83 -13.34 19.71
N GLN A 206 -23.08 -13.31 19.25
CA GLN A 206 -23.35 -12.97 17.86
C GLN A 206 -22.59 -11.69 17.59
N GLU A 207 -21.71 -11.71 16.59
CA GLU A 207 -21.08 -10.51 16.09
C GLU A 207 -22.20 -9.56 15.67
N ALA A 208 -22.54 -8.63 16.55
CA ALA A 208 -23.31 -7.46 16.21
C ALA A 208 -22.42 -6.63 15.28
N GLY A 209 -22.50 -6.95 13.98
CA GLY A 209 -22.09 -6.06 12.93
C GLY A 209 -22.82 -4.74 13.14
N TRP A 210 -22.06 -3.66 13.26
CA TRP A 210 -22.62 -2.32 13.22
C TRP A 210 -23.10 -2.05 11.79
N GLU A 211 -24.31 -2.50 11.46
CA GLU A 211 -25.06 -2.05 10.29
C GLU A 211 -26.24 -1.20 10.77
N TYR A 212 -26.04 0.11 10.87
CA TYR A 212 -27.15 1.05 10.85
C TYR A 212 -27.69 1.11 9.43
N ARG A 213 -28.81 0.43 9.16
CA ARG A 213 -29.57 0.53 7.91
C ARG A 213 -30.78 1.43 8.13
N PRO A 214 -30.87 2.62 7.53
CA PRO A 214 -32.10 3.40 7.55
C PRO A 214 -33.20 2.68 6.74
N GLU A 215 -34.43 2.69 7.25
CA GLU A 215 -35.56 1.82 6.84
C GLU A 215 -36.11 2.03 5.40
N ASN A 216 -35.47 2.83 4.54
CA ASN A 216 -36.03 3.20 3.23
C ASN A 216 -35.08 3.00 2.02
N MET A 217 -34.36 1.88 1.95
CA MET A 217 -33.71 1.45 0.69
C MET A 217 -34.06 -0.01 0.36
N THR A 218 -34.79 -0.18 -0.73
CA THR A 218 -35.10 -1.47 -1.36
C THR A 218 -33.84 -2.04 -2.05
N ASN A 219 -33.52 -3.29 -1.69
CA ASN A 219 -32.46 -4.20 -2.15
C ASN A 219 -31.01 -4.00 -1.63
N PRO A 220 -30.40 -5.06 -1.03
CA PRO A 220 -28.95 -5.10 -0.81
C PRO A 220 -28.21 -5.48 -2.10
N ALA A 221 -27.20 -4.70 -2.46
CA ALA A 221 -26.22 -5.07 -3.46
C ALA A 221 -25.28 -6.15 -2.89
N THR A 222 -25.55 -7.42 -3.20
CA THR A 222 -24.59 -8.51 -3.02
C THR A 222 -23.59 -8.49 -4.17
N TRP A 223 -22.32 -8.12 -3.91
CA TRP A 223 -21.23 -8.27 -4.88
C TRP A 223 -20.77 -9.73 -4.94
N THR A 224 -21.32 -10.51 -5.86
CA THR A 224 -20.78 -11.81 -6.29
C THR A 224 -20.24 -11.66 -7.73
N GLN A 225 -18.91 -11.72 -7.91
CA GLN A 225 -18.30 -11.79 -9.24
C GLN A 225 -18.31 -13.24 -9.75
N ASN A 226 -19.45 -13.66 -10.32
CA ASN A 226 -19.42 -14.63 -11.41
C ASN A 226 -19.32 -13.82 -12.70
N LYS A 227 -18.25 -14.03 -13.46
CA LYS A 227 -17.98 -13.30 -14.71
C LYS A 227 -18.12 -14.25 -15.90
N GLU A 228 -19.36 -14.65 -16.17
CA GLU A 228 -19.77 -15.13 -17.48
C GLU A 228 -21.08 -14.41 -17.84
N GLU A 229 -21.16 -13.98 -19.10
CA GLU A 229 -22.16 -13.09 -19.72
C GLU A 229 -22.12 -11.62 -19.31
N VAL A 230 -21.42 -10.82 -20.11
CA VAL A 230 -21.82 -9.42 -20.33
C VAL A 230 -22.33 -9.34 -21.75
N ASP A 231 -23.66 -9.46 -21.88
CA ASP A 231 -24.37 -9.12 -23.11
C ASP A 231 -24.31 -7.60 -23.33
N ASN A 232 -24.07 -7.24 -24.57
CA ASN A 232 -23.60 -5.94 -25.01
C ASN A 232 -24.80 -5.13 -25.51
N THR A 233 -25.66 -4.65 -24.61
CA THR A 233 -26.69 -3.66 -24.95
C THR A 233 -27.05 -2.79 -23.75
N VAL A 234 -26.81 -1.48 -23.87
CA VAL A 234 -27.72 -0.36 -23.56
C VAL A 234 -26.87 0.92 -23.56
N SER A 235 -27.07 1.70 -24.62
CA SER A 235 -26.71 3.10 -24.75
C SER A 235 -27.52 3.96 -23.77
N GLY A 236 -26.88 4.86 -23.04
CA GLY A 236 -27.56 5.86 -22.23
C GLY A 236 -26.62 6.98 -21.79
N ASP A 237 -26.83 8.17 -22.35
CA ASP A 237 -26.07 9.39 -22.12
C ASP A 237 -26.08 9.86 -20.67
N TYR A 238 -24.91 10.19 -20.11
CA TYR A 238 -24.81 10.98 -18.87
C TYR A 238 -23.91 12.20 -19.10
N LYS A 239 -24.56 13.38 -19.11
CA LYS A 239 -23.92 14.70 -19.18
C LYS A 239 -23.33 15.07 -17.82
N THR A 240 -22.12 15.59 -17.83
CA THR A 240 -21.37 16.12 -16.67
C THR A 240 -21.99 17.41 -16.12
N SER A 241 -22.01 17.57 -14.79
CA SER A 241 -22.46 18.77 -14.05
C SER A 241 -21.58 20.01 -14.28
N ALA A 242 -21.60 20.54 -15.51
CA ALA A 242 -20.99 21.81 -15.88
C ALA A 242 -22.02 22.90 -16.28
N GLU A 243 -23.32 22.65 -16.13
CA GLU A 243 -24.36 23.63 -16.44
C GLU A 243 -25.39 23.70 -15.33
N GLN A 244 -25.11 24.53 -14.33
CA GLN A 244 -26.14 25.24 -13.56
C GLN A 244 -25.46 26.40 -12.81
N GLY A 245 -25.43 27.57 -13.46
CA GLY A 245 -25.08 28.82 -12.80
C GLY A 245 -26.19 29.27 -11.86
N LYS A 246 -25.81 29.73 -10.66
CA LYS A 246 -26.42 30.86 -9.93
C LYS A 246 -25.64 31.21 -8.65
N ASP A 247 -25.24 32.48 -8.60
CA ASP A 247 -24.98 33.40 -7.47
C ASP A 247 -24.25 32.88 -6.21
N ILE A 248 -22.93 33.16 -6.16
CA ILE A 248 -22.16 33.21 -4.91
C ILE A 248 -22.28 34.63 -4.35
N ARG A 249 -23.00 34.80 -3.23
CA ARG A 249 -23.01 36.05 -2.46
C ARG A 249 -21.96 36.00 -1.35
N ASP A 250 -21.18 37.07 -1.37
CA ASP A 250 -20.20 37.60 -0.43
C ASP A 250 -20.55 37.35 1.05
N ALA A 251 -19.59 36.82 1.82
CA ALA A 251 -19.67 36.70 3.27
C ALA A 251 -18.40 37.31 3.89
N GLY A 252 -18.23 38.62 3.69
CA GLY A 252 -17.23 39.44 4.35
C GLY A 252 -17.85 40.44 5.34
N GLY A 253 -17.62 40.21 6.64
CA GLY A 253 -17.42 41.25 7.65
C GLY A 253 -18.64 41.82 8.40
N LYS A 254 -18.67 41.60 9.73
CA LYS A 254 -18.45 42.65 10.77
C LYS A 254 -18.85 42.12 12.15
N SER A 255 -17.88 42.06 13.07
CA SER A 255 -18.13 42.11 14.51
C SER A 255 -16.89 42.61 15.25
N THR A 256 -16.87 43.90 15.59
CA THR A 256 -16.26 44.43 16.82
C THR A 256 -16.86 45.81 17.06
N GLU A 257 -17.67 45.89 18.12
CA GLU A 257 -17.88 47.08 18.90
C GLU A 257 -16.66 47.29 19.84
N LEU A 258 -16.44 48.56 20.19
CA LEU A 258 -15.40 49.16 21.05
C LEU A 258 -14.08 49.54 20.38
#